data_AF-A0A918AHK4-F1
#
_entry.id   AF-A0A918AHK4-F1
#
_cell.length_a   1.000
_cell.length_b   1.000
_cell.length_c   1.000
_cell.angle_alpha   90.00
_cell.angle_beta   90.00
_cell.angle_gamma   90.00
#
_symmetry.space_group_name_H-M   'P 1'
#
loop_
_entity.id
_entity.type
_entity.pdbx_description
1 polymer ?
#
loop_
_entity_poly.entity_id
_entity_poly.type
_entity_poly.pdbx_seq_one_letter_code
_entity_poly.pdbx_strand_id
1 'polypeptide(L)'
;MVFQPMRVDWVASPPPGAYPNRRFGAPTRPYAGPPSYPVPPRWGFPLLAWRWPTSVALEAVRPLDSADQVRRSARTAVHALGLVALTALWAAGSELWRYVLLLLSRYGALSATTVGVSDAMVVASSVVAFVSGAMAVVFTLLWLRRAREAAAATAGYGPSRSEREIVLGLVVPGVNLVVPGSVAAELEHAAARQPANARPKPSKLVRTWWALWAGTGLFVAFTFAWSFRDSVQAMADGVLLHAVADLLAAAVALTTAAVVRRITTLLLPVDPSAVRRMRVVGVKDAPEPELRPVRAAGSPR
;
A
#
# COMPACT_ATOMS: atom_id res chain seq x y z
N MET A 1 74.01 65.81 -42.08
CA MET A 1 73.71 65.07 -40.83
C MET A 1 72.97 63.80 -41.21
N VAL A 2 73.61 62.64 -41.08
CA VAL A 2 73.05 61.34 -41.46
C VAL A 2 72.43 60.71 -40.22
N PHE A 3 71.14 60.44 -40.22
CA PHE A 3 70.46 59.75 -39.12
C PHE A 3 70.80 58.26 -39.19
N GLN A 4 71.44 57.76 -38.13
CA GLN A 4 71.77 56.35 -37.96
C GLN A 4 70.49 55.60 -37.55
N PRO A 5 70.06 54.55 -38.26
CA PRO A 5 68.83 53.84 -37.93
C PRO A 5 69.00 53.09 -36.59
N MET A 6 68.07 53.31 -35.66
CA MET A 6 68.05 52.58 -34.39
C MET A 6 67.85 51.08 -34.66
N ARG A 7 68.78 50.25 -34.17
CA ARG A 7 68.55 48.80 -34.09
C ARG A 7 67.50 48.52 -33.04
N VAL A 8 66.33 48.07 -33.49
CA VAL A 8 65.28 47.51 -32.63
C VAL A 8 65.39 45.99 -32.70
N ASP A 9 65.81 45.38 -31.60
CA ASP A 9 65.76 43.93 -31.42
C ASP A 9 64.37 43.56 -30.93
N TRP A 10 63.63 42.85 -31.78
CA TRP A 10 62.32 42.32 -31.43
C TRP A 10 62.49 41.08 -30.57
N VAL A 11 62.09 41.16 -29.29
CA VAL A 11 62.07 40.02 -28.39
C VAL A 11 60.62 39.56 -28.19
N ALA A 12 60.30 38.38 -28.70
CA ALA A 12 59.02 37.74 -28.46
C ALA A 12 58.96 37.25 -27.00
N SER A 13 58.22 37.95 -26.16
CA SER A 13 57.93 37.52 -24.79
C SER A 13 56.59 36.78 -24.75
N PRO A 14 56.51 35.57 -24.14
CA PRO A 14 55.26 34.85 -24.00
C PRO A 14 54.25 35.64 -23.15
N PRO A 15 52.94 35.57 -23.45
CA PRO A 15 51.92 36.22 -22.65
C PRO A 15 51.91 35.69 -21.20
N PRO A 16 51.55 36.53 -20.21
CA PRO A 16 51.46 36.09 -18.81
C PRO A 16 50.49 34.89 -18.72
N GLY A 17 51.00 33.72 -18.33
CA GLY A 17 50.24 32.46 -18.28
C GLY A 17 50.70 31.37 -19.26
N ALA A 18 51.64 31.66 -20.15
CA ALA A 18 52.24 30.66 -21.05
C ALA A 18 53.14 29.63 -20.33
N TYR A 19 53.52 29.89 -19.07
CA TYR A 19 54.25 28.93 -18.27
C TYR A 19 53.30 27.82 -17.81
N PRO A 20 53.65 26.53 -18.01
CA PRO A 20 52.83 25.43 -17.54
C PRO A 20 52.71 25.51 -16.02
N ASN A 21 51.51 25.83 -15.56
CA ASN A 21 51.19 25.81 -14.15
C ASN A 21 51.40 24.37 -13.67
N ARG A 22 52.34 24.16 -12.74
CA ARG A 22 52.71 22.82 -12.25
C ARG A 22 51.55 22.31 -11.39
N ARG A 23 50.53 21.75 -12.04
CA ARG A 23 49.42 21.07 -11.36
C ARG A 23 50.04 19.87 -10.65
N PHE A 24 49.97 19.83 -9.33
CA PHE A 24 50.16 18.60 -8.57
C PHE A 24 49.11 17.61 -9.09
N GLY A 25 49.53 16.72 -9.97
CA GLY A 25 48.64 15.80 -10.67
C GLY A 25 48.00 14.86 -9.66
N ALA A 26 46.66 14.82 -9.64
CA ALA A 26 45.97 13.64 -9.13
C ALA A 26 46.49 12.42 -9.91
N PRO A 27 46.66 11.25 -9.27
CA PRO A 27 47.18 10.07 -9.96
C PRO A 27 46.38 9.78 -11.23
N THR A 28 47.08 9.63 -12.34
CA THR A 28 46.49 9.27 -13.63
C THR A 28 45.83 7.91 -13.49
N ARG A 29 44.49 7.90 -13.42
CA ARG A 29 43.73 6.66 -13.45
C ARG A 29 43.94 5.99 -14.81
N PRO A 30 44.29 4.69 -14.86
CA PRO A 30 44.39 3.96 -16.12
C PRO A 30 43.09 4.08 -16.91
N TYR A 31 43.19 4.24 -18.23
CA TYR A 31 42.03 4.27 -19.11
C TYR A 31 41.25 2.96 -18.98
N ALA A 32 40.02 3.03 -18.45
CA ALA A 32 39.18 1.87 -18.15
C ALA A 32 38.41 1.33 -19.37
N GLY A 33 38.80 1.74 -20.59
CA GLY A 33 38.08 1.43 -21.82
C GLY A 33 36.98 2.44 -22.15
N PRO A 34 36.35 2.29 -23.34
CA PRO A 34 35.18 3.08 -23.70
C PRO A 34 34.01 2.78 -22.74
N PRO A 35 33.09 3.74 -22.49
CA PRO A 35 31.93 3.50 -21.65
C PRO A 35 31.15 2.27 -22.14
N SER A 36 31.04 1.25 -21.28
CA SER A 36 30.23 0.07 -21.58
C SER A 36 28.75 0.43 -21.37
N TYR A 37 28.01 0.56 -22.46
CA TYR A 37 26.57 0.70 -22.38
C TYR A 37 25.92 -0.69 -22.44
N PRO A 38 24.93 -0.99 -21.59
CA PRO A 38 24.18 -2.24 -21.66
C PRO A 38 23.36 -2.38 -22.95
N VAL A 39 23.22 -1.29 -23.71
CA VAL A 39 22.45 -1.23 -24.96
C VAL A 39 23.19 -0.31 -25.94
N PRO A 40 23.21 -0.61 -27.26
CA PRO A 40 23.82 0.29 -28.25
C PRO A 40 23.25 1.72 -28.13
N PRO A 41 24.08 2.77 -28.00
CA PRO A 41 23.60 4.13 -27.83
C PRO A 41 22.84 4.59 -29.08
N ARG A 42 21.62 5.10 -28.90
CA ARG A 42 20.75 5.61 -29.99
C ARG A 42 20.66 7.13 -29.99
N TRP A 43 21.79 7.81 -29.80
CA TRP A 43 21.90 9.27 -29.90
C TRP A 43 21.93 9.72 -31.36
N GLY A 44 20.82 9.48 -32.07
CA GLY A 44 20.52 10.14 -33.34
C GLY A 44 19.32 11.05 -33.12
N PHE A 45 19.24 12.17 -33.83
CA PHE A 45 18.04 12.99 -33.91
C PHE A 45 16.96 12.16 -34.62
N PRO A 46 15.94 11.64 -33.91
CA PRO A 46 14.93 10.85 -34.56
C PRO A 46 13.92 11.83 -35.16
N LEU A 47 13.62 11.70 -36.45
CA LEU A 47 12.56 12.45 -37.13
C LEU A 47 11.21 12.07 -36.49
N LEU A 48 10.75 12.84 -35.50
CA LEU A 48 9.60 12.49 -34.66
C LEU A 48 8.58 13.62 -34.57
N ALA A 49 7.46 13.44 -35.27
CA ALA A 49 6.19 14.03 -34.86
C ALA A 49 5.30 13.03 -34.09
N TRP A 50 5.53 11.72 -34.21
CA TRP A 50 4.51 10.71 -33.81
C TRP A 50 5.07 9.36 -33.30
N ARG A 51 6.19 9.34 -32.55
CA ARG A 51 6.55 8.12 -31.79
C ARG A 51 6.98 8.45 -30.37
N TRP A 52 6.67 7.52 -29.47
CA TRP A 52 7.07 7.56 -28.08
C TRP A 52 8.61 7.64 -27.96
N PRO A 53 9.15 8.50 -27.07
CA PRO A 53 10.60 8.62 -26.89
C PRO A 53 11.20 7.27 -26.46
N THR A 54 12.05 6.70 -27.30
CA THR A 54 12.81 5.46 -27.01
C THR A 54 14.31 5.73 -26.89
N SER A 55 14.74 6.97 -27.13
CA SER A 55 16.06 7.45 -26.79
C SER A 55 16.07 7.81 -25.31
N VAL A 56 17.03 7.25 -24.59
CA VAL A 56 17.24 7.39 -23.14
C VAL A 56 16.23 6.57 -22.31
N ALA A 57 16.67 5.40 -21.86
CA ALA A 57 16.27 4.92 -20.55
C ALA A 57 16.84 5.93 -19.55
N LEU A 58 16.12 7.03 -19.35
CA LEU A 58 16.36 7.87 -18.19
C LEU A 58 16.20 6.93 -17.01
N GLU A 59 17.18 6.93 -16.13
CA GLU A 59 17.07 6.46 -14.77
C GLU A 59 16.07 7.37 -14.02
N ALA A 60 14.84 7.32 -14.49
CA ALA A 60 13.65 7.94 -13.99
C ALA A 60 12.63 6.80 -14.01
N VAL A 61 12.77 5.93 -13.01
CA VAL A 61 11.77 4.97 -12.56
C VAL A 61 10.43 5.70 -12.54
N ARG A 62 9.63 5.52 -13.59
CA ARG A 62 8.32 6.16 -13.69
C ARG A 62 7.37 5.44 -12.72
N PRO A 63 6.66 6.15 -11.83
CA PRO A 63 5.81 5.60 -10.76
C PRO A 63 4.50 4.94 -11.25
N LEU A 64 4.38 4.58 -12.53
CA LEU A 64 3.20 3.90 -13.07
C LEU A 64 3.15 2.43 -12.62
N ASP A 65 4.31 1.79 -12.44
CA ASP A 65 4.40 0.38 -12.08
C ASP A 65 4.03 0.11 -10.60
N SER A 66 4.29 1.06 -9.70
CA SER A 66 4.02 0.90 -8.26
C SER A 66 2.52 0.94 -7.96
N ALA A 67 1.78 1.87 -8.59
CA ALA A 67 0.33 1.99 -8.43
C ALA A 67 -0.41 0.71 -8.88
N ASP A 68 -0.01 0.13 -10.01
CA ASP A 68 -0.60 -1.11 -10.52
C ASP A 68 -0.25 -2.33 -9.66
N GLN A 69 0.96 -2.37 -9.09
CA GLN A 69 1.34 -3.42 -8.14
C GLN A 69 0.57 -3.33 -6.82
N VAL A 70 0.38 -2.13 -6.27
CA VAL A 70 -0.48 -1.91 -5.09
C VAL A 70 -1.92 -2.31 -5.40
N ARG A 71 -2.45 -1.95 -6.56
CA ARG A 71 -3.81 -2.34 -6.99
C ARG A 71 -3.98 -3.85 -7.10
N ARG A 72 -3.03 -4.53 -7.77
CA ARG A 72 -3.06 -5.99 -7.93
C ARG A 72 -2.98 -6.70 -6.59
N SER A 73 -2.02 -6.33 -5.75
CA SER A 73 -1.89 -6.92 -4.40
C SER A 73 -3.11 -6.63 -3.51
N ALA A 74 -3.71 -5.43 -3.59
CA ALA A 74 -4.94 -5.09 -2.89
C ALA A 74 -6.10 -5.98 -3.34
N ARG A 75 -6.25 -6.19 -4.66
CA ARG A 75 -7.30 -7.06 -5.21
C ARG A 75 -7.15 -8.49 -4.69
N THR A 76 -5.93 -9.04 -4.73
CA THR A 76 -5.65 -10.38 -4.20
C THR A 76 -5.94 -10.47 -2.69
N ALA A 77 -5.48 -9.50 -1.89
CA ALA A 77 -5.74 -9.45 -0.45
C ALA A 77 -7.25 -9.40 -0.14
N VAL A 78 -7.99 -8.57 -0.87
CA VAL A 78 -9.44 -8.44 -0.73
C VAL A 78 -10.18 -9.72 -1.14
N HIS A 79 -9.76 -10.43 -2.18
CA HIS A 79 -10.34 -11.72 -2.53
C HIS A 79 -10.06 -12.77 -1.45
N ALA A 80 -8.85 -12.81 -0.90
CA ALA A 80 -8.51 -13.71 0.20
C ALA A 80 -9.34 -13.39 1.46
N LEU A 81 -9.52 -12.12 1.81
CA LEU A 81 -10.39 -11.69 2.92
C LEU A 81 -11.87 -12.02 2.64
N GLY A 82 -12.32 -11.92 1.38
CA GLY A 82 -13.66 -12.36 0.97
C GLY A 82 -13.86 -13.86 1.15
N LEU A 83 -12.84 -14.66 0.83
CA LEU A 83 -12.86 -16.10 1.08
C LEU A 83 -12.93 -16.40 2.60
N VAL A 84 -12.16 -15.70 3.42
CA VAL A 84 -12.24 -15.81 4.90
C VAL A 84 -13.64 -15.53 5.39
N ALA A 85 -14.24 -14.42 4.94
CA ALA A 85 -15.61 -14.06 5.34
C ALA A 85 -16.61 -15.15 4.97
N LEU A 86 -16.54 -15.68 3.73
CA LEU A 86 -17.41 -16.77 3.29
C LEU A 86 -17.22 -18.04 4.15
N THR A 87 -15.97 -18.43 4.40
CA THR A 87 -15.66 -19.65 5.16
C THR A 87 -16.01 -19.52 6.64
N ALA A 88 -15.86 -18.33 7.21
CA ALA A 88 -16.27 -18.04 8.58
C ALA A 88 -17.81 -18.03 8.72
N LEU A 89 -18.55 -17.50 7.74
CA LEU A 89 -20.01 -17.62 7.73
C LEU A 89 -20.46 -19.09 7.61
N TRP A 90 -19.74 -19.90 6.83
CA TRP A 90 -20.00 -21.33 6.75
C TRP A 90 -19.71 -22.05 8.08
N ALA A 91 -18.61 -21.71 8.77
CA ALA A 91 -18.30 -22.22 10.09
C ALA A 91 -19.38 -21.84 11.12
N ALA A 92 -19.78 -20.57 11.17
CA ALA A 92 -20.87 -20.10 12.02
C ALA A 92 -22.18 -20.86 11.76
N GLY A 93 -22.53 -21.07 10.49
CA GLY A 93 -23.71 -21.85 10.11
C GLY A 93 -23.63 -23.31 10.56
N SER A 94 -22.43 -23.90 10.53
CA SER A 94 -22.18 -25.27 10.99
C SER A 94 -22.33 -25.39 12.51
N GLU A 95 -21.81 -24.42 13.28
CA GLU A 95 -21.98 -24.41 14.73
C GLU A 95 -23.41 -24.10 15.16
N LEU A 96 -24.11 -23.19 14.47
CA LEU A 96 -25.54 -22.94 14.71
C LEU A 96 -26.38 -24.20 14.44
N TRP A 97 -26.06 -24.94 13.38
CA TRP A 97 -26.71 -26.22 13.12
C TRP A 97 -26.44 -27.23 14.24
N ARG A 98 -25.19 -27.37 14.69
CA ARG A 98 -24.84 -28.21 15.85
C ARG A 98 -25.62 -27.81 17.10
N TYR A 99 -25.74 -26.51 17.36
CA TYR A 99 -26.52 -26.01 18.49
C TYR A 99 -28.00 -26.41 18.39
N VAL A 100 -28.60 -26.31 17.19
CA VAL A 100 -29.98 -26.79 16.95
C VAL A 100 -30.08 -28.30 17.21
N LEU A 101 -29.10 -29.10 16.78
CA LEU A 101 -29.08 -30.53 17.08
C LEU A 101 -29.02 -30.80 18.59
N LEU A 102 -28.22 -30.05 19.35
CA LEU A 102 -28.18 -30.18 20.81
C LEU A 102 -29.55 -29.90 21.45
N LEU A 103 -30.28 -28.90 20.95
CA LEU A 103 -31.65 -28.61 21.41
C LEU A 103 -32.63 -29.73 21.06
N LEU A 104 -32.54 -30.29 19.85
CA LEU A 104 -33.39 -31.42 19.43
C LEU A 104 -33.07 -32.70 20.20
N SER A 105 -31.80 -32.93 20.54
CA SER A 105 -31.35 -34.08 21.32
C SER A 105 -31.99 -34.14 22.72
N ARG A 106 -32.58 -33.03 23.20
CA ARG A 106 -33.34 -33.02 24.46
C ARG A 106 -34.62 -33.84 24.38
N TYR A 107 -35.20 -34.01 23.20
CA TYR A 107 -36.47 -34.72 22.99
C TYR A 107 -36.30 -36.16 22.52
N GLY A 108 -35.08 -36.63 22.31
CA GLY A 108 -34.79 -37.99 21.87
C GLY A 108 -33.39 -38.12 21.28
N ALA A 109 -32.93 -39.36 21.10
CA ALA A 109 -31.62 -39.62 20.52
C ALA A 109 -31.61 -39.26 19.02
N LEU A 110 -30.59 -38.52 18.60
CA LEU A 110 -30.35 -38.21 17.18
C LEU A 110 -29.72 -39.40 16.46
N SER A 111 -29.94 -39.47 15.14
CA SER A 111 -29.27 -40.49 14.32
C SER A 111 -27.76 -40.23 14.24
N ALA A 112 -26.96 -41.30 14.24
CA ALA A 112 -25.50 -41.22 14.14
C ALA A 112 -25.05 -40.49 12.86
N THR A 113 -25.77 -40.68 11.74
CA THR A 113 -25.49 -40.01 10.47
C THR A 113 -25.68 -38.49 10.59
N THR A 114 -26.76 -38.03 11.25
CA THR A 114 -27.02 -36.60 11.44
C THR A 114 -25.92 -35.93 12.25
N VAL A 115 -25.51 -36.57 13.36
CA VAL A 115 -24.41 -36.08 14.20
C VAL A 115 -23.09 -36.07 13.41
N GLY A 116 -22.79 -37.16 12.70
CA GLY A 116 -21.57 -37.27 11.90
C GLY A 116 -21.47 -36.22 10.79
N VAL A 117 -22.57 -35.87 10.12
CA VAL A 117 -22.60 -34.77 9.13
C VAL A 117 -22.31 -33.42 9.78
N SER A 118 -22.90 -33.15 10.95
CA SER A 118 -22.64 -31.91 11.70
C SER A 118 -21.17 -31.79 12.08
N ASP A 119 -20.57 -32.88 12.56
CA ASP A 119 -19.15 -32.90 12.93
C ASP A 119 -18.25 -32.71 11.72
N ALA A 120 -18.55 -33.38 10.60
CA ALA A 120 -17.82 -33.20 9.36
C ALA A 120 -17.91 -31.75 8.85
N MET A 121 -19.07 -31.10 8.92
CA MET A 121 -19.24 -29.70 8.52
C MET A 121 -18.40 -28.75 9.38
N VAL A 122 -18.42 -28.92 10.70
CA VAL A 122 -17.62 -28.06 11.60
C VAL A 122 -16.12 -28.28 11.37
N VAL A 123 -15.67 -29.53 11.25
CA VAL A 123 -14.25 -29.82 10.99
C VAL A 123 -13.82 -29.26 9.63
N ALA A 124 -14.60 -29.51 8.57
CA ALA A 124 -14.26 -29.04 7.22
C ALA A 124 -14.23 -27.51 7.15
N SER A 125 -15.25 -26.84 7.68
CA SER A 125 -15.29 -25.37 7.70
C SER A 125 -14.15 -24.77 8.53
N SER A 126 -13.81 -25.36 9.68
CA SER A 126 -12.66 -24.94 10.50
C SER A 126 -11.33 -25.05 9.76
N VAL A 127 -11.07 -26.17 9.09
CA VAL A 127 -9.84 -26.37 8.31
C VAL A 127 -9.75 -25.35 7.17
N VAL A 128 -10.84 -25.17 6.43
CA VAL A 128 -10.85 -24.21 5.30
C VAL A 128 -10.72 -22.77 5.79
N ALA A 129 -11.37 -22.40 6.90
CA ALA A 129 -11.25 -21.09 7.52
C ALA A 129 -9.83 -20.80 8.02
N PHE A 130 -9.15 -21.80 8.58
CA PHE A 130 -7.75 -21.67 8.99
C PHE A 130 -6.83 -21.39 7.80
N VAL A 131 -6.96 -22.18 6.71
CA VAL A 131 -6.14 -22.01 5.50
C VAL A 131 -6.43 -20.68 4.81
N SER A 132 -7.71 -20.32 4.65
CA SER A 132 -8.09 -19.04 4.05
C SER A 132 -7.60 -17.85 4.90
N GLY A 133 -7.66 -17.98 6.23
CA GLY A 133 -7.13 -17.00 7.18
C GLY A 133 -5.63 -16.78 7.03
N ALA A 134 -4.85 -17.85 6.97
CA ALA A 134 -3.41 -17.77 6.74
C ALA A 134 -3.07 -17.08 5.41
N MET A 135 -3.76 -17.45 4.32
CA MET A 135 -3.61 -16.79 3.02
C MET A 135 -3.94 -15.29 3.10
N ALA A 136 -5.04 -14.93 3.76
CA ALA A 136 -5.47 -13.54 3.91
C ALA A 136 -4.45 -12.71 4.71
N VAL A 137 -3.84 -13.27 5.76
CA VAL A 137 -2.76 -12.62 6.51
C VAL A 137 -1.58 -12.34 5.59
N VAL A 138 -1.10 -13.35 4.85
CA VAL A 138 0.05 -13.21 3.94
C VAL A 138 -0.23 -12.15 2.87
N PHE A 139 -1.37 -12.24 2.17
CA PHE A 139 -1.68 -11.28 1.10
C PHE A 139 -1.92 -9.86 1.63
N THR A 140 -2.54 -9.72 2.81
CA THR A 140 -2.70 -8.41 3.46
C THR A 140 -1.36 -7.81 3.87
N LEU A 141 -0.41 -8.59 4.39
CA LEU A 141 0.94 -8.11 4.71
C LEU A 141 1.72 -7.72 3.46
N LEU A 142 1.63 -8.51 2.38
CA LEU A 142 2.26 -8.21 1.09
C LEU A 142 1.67 -6.95 0.43
N TRP A 143 0.37 -6.71 0.60
CA TRP A 143 -0.26 -5.45 0.21
C TRP A 143 0.20 -4.31 1.11
N LEU A 144 0.22 -4.50 2.43
CA LEU A 144 0.57 -3.47 3.41
C LEU A 144 1.98 -2.94 3.16
N ARG A 145 2.95 -3.83 2.94
CA ARG A 145 4.32 -3.44 2.58
C ARG A 145 4.35 -2.51 1.36
N ARG A 146 3.72 -2.94 0.25
CA ARG A 146 3.67 -2.15 -1.00
C ARG A 146 2.92 -0.83 -0.82
N ALA A 147 1.83 -0.84 -0.06
CA ALA A 147 1.04 0.34 0.24
C ALA A 147 1.84 1.37 1.04
N ARG A 148 2.67 0.93 2.00
CA ARG A 148 3.56 1.81 2.79
C ARG A 148 4.67 2.42 1.93
N GLU A 149 5.29 1.62 1.05
CA GLU A 149 6.30 2.12 0.10
C GLU A 149 5.70 3.17 -0.85
N ALA A 150 4.51 2.90 -1.40
CA ALA A 150 3.79 3.85 -2.24
C ALA A 150 3.38 5.12 -1.48
N ALA A 151 2.88 4.97 -0.24
CA ALA A 151 2.51 6.09 0.60
C ALA A 151 3.71 7.00 0.87
N ALA A 152 4.86 6.43 1.22
CA ALA A 152 6.09 7.16 1.46
C ALA A 152 6.55 7.96 0.23
N ALA A 153 6.50 7.34 -0.96
CA ALA A 153 6.82 8.01 -2.22
C ALA A 153 5.87 9.18 -2.51
N THR A 154 4.58 9.04 -2.20
CA THR A 154 3.58 10.10 -2.44
C THR A 154 3.58 11.21 -1.39
N ALA A 155 3.92 10.90 -0.14
CA ALA A 155 3.87 11.83 0.99
C ALA A 155 5.21 12.58 1.21
N GLY A 156 6.31 12.08 0.64
CA GLY A 156 7.63 12.70 0.72
C GLY A 156 8.39 12.43 2.03
N TYR A 157 7.93 11.47 2.84
CA TYR A 157 8.60 11.03 4.07
C TYR A 157 8.51 9.51 4.24
N GLY A 158 9.50 8.94 4.92
CA GLY A 158 9.62 7.50 5.11
C GLY A 158 8.66 6.91 6.15
N PRO A 159 8.46 5.58 6.14
CA PRO A 159 7.68 4.89 7.15
C PRO A 159 8.29 5.03 8.57
N SER A 160 7.44 5.23 9.57
CA SER A 160 7.80 5.32 11.00
C SER A 160 8.35 4.03 11.60
N ARG A 161 7.85 2.88 11.12
CA ARG A 161 8.12 1.54 11.68
C ARG A 161 8.81 0.61 10.69
N SER A 162 9.70 -0.22 11.19
CA SER A 162 10.29 -1.32 10.44
C SER A 162 9.28 -2.43 10.14
N GLU A 163 9.57 -3.27 9.13
CA GLU A 163 8.71 -4.42 8.81
C GLU A 163 8.64 -5.43 9.97
N ARG A 164 9.76 -5.61 10.69
CA ARG A 164 9.85 -6.53 11.83
C ARG A 164 8.93 -6.10 12.97
N GLU A 165 8.87 -4.82 13.28
CA GLU A 165 7.96 -4.28 14.31
C GLU A 165 6.50 -4.49 13.95
N ILE A 166 6.14 -4.43 12.67
CA ILE A 166 4.76 -4.71 12.22
C ILE A 166 4.42 -6.19 12.40
N VAL A 167 5.31 -7.09 11.98
CA VAL A 167 5.08 -8.53 12.12
C VAL A 167 5.02 -8.93 13.59
N LEU A 168 5.96 -8.47 14.41
CA LEU A 168 5.94 -8.69 15.86
C LEU A 168 4.68 -8.09 16.49
N GLY A 169 4.30 -6.88 16.06
CA GLY A 169 3.09 -6.23 16.52
C GLY A 169 1.81 -6.96 16.16
N LEU A 170 1.82 -7.86 15.17
CA LEU A 170 0.67 -8.69 14.80
C LEU A 170 0.67 -10.05 15.53
N VAL A 171 1.85 -10.62 15.79
CA VAL A 171 1.98 -11.97 16.38
C VAL A 171 1.92 -11.95 17.90
N VAL A 172 2.48 -10.93 18.56
CA VAL A 172 2.56 -10.88 20.02
C VAL A 172 1.15 -10.64 20.60
N PRO A 173 0.62 -11.56 21.43
CA PRO A 173 -0.68 -11.39 22.08
C PRO A 173 -0.74 -10.11 22.91
N GLY A 174 -1.91 -9.45 22.94
CA GLY A 174 -2.08 -8.14 23.57
C GLY A 174 -1.56 -6.98 22.72
N VAL A 175 -0.33 -7.06 22.22
CA VAL A 175 0.23 -6.06 21.29
C VAL A 175 -0.54 -6.03 19.97
N ASN A 176 -1.00 -7.20 19.49
CA ASN A 176 -1.85 -7.29 18.30
C ASN A 176 -3.17 -6.53 18.41
N LEU A 177 -3.62 -6.21 19.63
CA LEU A 177 -4.84 -5.43 19.80
C LEU A 177 -4.60 -3.94 19.51
N VAL A 178 -3.35 -3.47 19.55
CA VAL A 178 -3.01 -2.04 19.48
C VAL A 178 -2.26 -1.68 18.19
N VAL A 179 -1.23 -2.45 17.83
CA VAL A 179 -0.33 -2.09 16.74
C VAL A 179 -1.04 -2.03 15.38
N PRO A 180 -1.87 -2.99 14.96
CA PRO A 180 -2.57 -2.94 13.68
C PRO A 180 -3.40 -1.66 13.48
N GLY A 181 -4.10 -1.21 14.53
CA GLY A 181 -4.86 0.04 14.53
C GLY A 181 -4.00 1.25 14.25
N SER A 182 -2.88 1.36 14.96
CA SER A 182 -1.94 2.47 14.78
C SER A 182 -1.24 2.44 13.42
N VAL A 183 -0.87 1.27 12.90
CA VAL A 183 -0.26 1.11 11.58
C VAL A 183 -1.24 1.51 10.48
N ALA A 184 -2.51 1.12 10.58
CA ALA A 184 -3.55 1.53 9.63
C ALA A 184 -3.80 3.05 9.68
N ALA A 185 -3.80 3.66 10.87
CA ALA A 185 -3.95 5.11 11.03
C ALA A 185 -2.78 5.90 10.43
N GLU A 186 -1.54 5.45 10.66
CA GLU A 186 -0.33 6.03 10.07
C GLU A 186 -0.33 5.90 8.53
N LEU A 187 -0.73 4.73 8.02
CA LEU A 187 -0.83 4.50 6.58
C LEU A 187 -1.93 5.36 5.94
N GLU A 188 -3.10 5.49 6.57
CA GLU A 188 -4.18 6.35 6.08
C GLU A 188 -3.75 7.82 6.06
N HIS A 189 -3.04 8.28 7.09
CA HIS A 189 -2.48 9.63 7.17
C HIS A 189 -1.49 9.92 6.03
N ALA A 190 -0.54 9.00 5.80
CA ALA A 190 0.43 9.12 4.72
C ALA A 190 -0.25 9.04 3.33
N ALA A 191 -1.18 8.10 3.13
CA ALA A 191 -1.94 7.96 1.89
C ALA A 191 -2.80 9.19 1.57
N ALA A 192 -3.28 9.89 2.60
CA ALA A 192 -4.00 11.16 2.46
C ALA A 192 -3.08 12.38 2.22
N ARG A 193 -1.76 12.18 2.08
CA ARG A 193 -0.75 13.23 1.88
C ARG A 193 -0.75 14.28 2.99
N GLN A 194 -1.05 13.86 4.22
CA GLN A 194 -1.01 14.74 5.38
C GLN A 194 0.45 14.96 5.83
N PRO A 195 0.77 16.12 6.44
CA PRO A 195 2.14 16.46 6.80
C PRO A 195 2.67 15.56 7.92
N ALA A 196 3.98 15.31 7.91
CA ALA A 196 4.64 14.38 8.85
C ALA A 196 4.59 14.83 10.31
N ASN A 197 4.50 16.13 10.56
CA ASN A 197 4.44 16.72 11.90
C ASN A 197 3.01 16.74 12.50
N ALA A 198 1.98 16.42 11.71
CA ALA A 198 0.62 16.35 12.21
C ALA A 198 0.31 14.96 12.77
N ARG A 199 -0.38 14.92 13.91
CA ARG A 199 -0.82 13.65 14.52
C ARG A 199 -1.79 12.91 13.58
N PRO A 200 -1.60 11.60 13.34
CA PRO A 200 -2.56 10.78 12.59
C PRO A 200 -3.95 10.82 13.22
N LYS A 201 -4.95 11.21 12.42
CA LYS A 201 -6.37 11.22 12.82
C LYS A 201 -7.11 10.16 12.01
N PRO A 202 -7.27 8.94 12.54
CA PRO A 202 -7.90 7.85 11.80
C PRO A 202 -9.36 8.18 11.47
N SER A 203 -9.79 7.79 10.27
CA SER A 203 -11.18 7.92 9.84
C SER A 203 -12.12 7.10 10.73
N LYS A 204 -13.43 7.37 10.63
CA LYS A 204 -14.44 6.55 11.32
C LYS A 204 -14.30 5.08 10.94
N LEU A 205 -13.99 4.78 9.68
CA LEU A 205 -13.81 3.42 9.19
C LEU A 205 -12.64 2.72 9.87
N VAL A 206 -11.46 3.34 9.94
CA VAL A 206 -10.29 2.75 10.61
C VAL A 206 -10.54 2.57 12.11
N ARG A 207 -11.21 3.53 12.77
CA ARG A 207 -11.57 3.41 14.19
C ARG A 207 -12.55 2.28 14.46
N THR A 208 -13.62 2.17 13.66
CA THR A 208 -14.61 1.08 13.80
C THR A 208 -13.99 -0.27 13.50
N TRP A 209 -13.17 -0.38 12.45
CA TRP A 209 -12.40 -1.59 12.16
C TRP A 209 -11.49 -1.98 13.32
N TRP A 210 -10.76 -1.01 13.89
CA TRP A 210 -9.84 -1.28 14.98
C TRP A 210 -10.57 -1.72 16.27
N ALA A 211 -11.67 -1.06 16.61
CA ALA A 211 -12.52 -1.47 17.74
C ALA A 211 -13.07 -2.89 17.55
N LEU A 212 -13.51 -3.22 16.32
CA LEU A 212 -13.97 -4.56 15.99
C LEU A 212 -12.82 -5.59 16.06
N TRP A 213 -11.65 -5.29 15.51
CA TRP A 213 -10.46 -6.15 15.62
C TRP A 213 -10.10 -6.46 17.07
N ALA A 214 -9.99 -5.42 17.91
CA ALA A 214 -9.66 -5.58 19.31
C ALA A 214 -10.77 -6.33 20.08
N GLY A 215 -12.03 -5.99 19.82
CA GLY A 215 -13.20 -6.67 20.40
C GLY A 215 -13.24 -8.15 20.05
N THR A 216 -13.01 -8.50 18.79
CA THR A 216 -12.94 -9.90 18.33
C THR A 216 -11.77 -10.63 18.98
N GLY A 217 -10.59 -10.01 19.09
CA GLY A 217 -9.43 -10.61 19.77
C GLY A 217 -9.70 -10.90 21.25
N LEU A 218 -10.34 -9.96 21.96
CA LEU A 218 -10.76 -10.15 23.35
C LEU A 218 -11.85 -11.23 23.47
N PHE A 219 -12.80 -11.27 22.55
CA PHE A 219 -13.85 -12.28 22.53
C PHE A 219 -13.27 -13.68 22.29
N VAL A 220 -12.32 -13.83 21.36
CA VAL A 220 -11.62 -15.10 21.14
C VAL A 220 -10.83 -15.53 22.38
N ALA A 221 -10.15 -14.60 23.06
CA ALA A 221 -9.46 -14.89 24.31
C ALA A 221 -10.44 -15.33 25.41
N PHE A 222 -11.62 -14.71 25.48
CA PHE A 222 -12.70 -15.12 26.36
C PHE A 222 -13.22 -16.53 26.03
N THR A 223 -13.50 -16.82 24.75
CA THR A 223 -13.95 -18.15 24.30
C THR A 223 -12.89 -19.22 24.60
N PHE A 224 -11.61 -18.91 24.42
CA PHE A 224 -10.51 -19.80 24.82
C PHE A 224 -10.46 -20.01 26.33
N ALA A 225 -10.60 -18.97 27.14
CA ALA A 225 -10.70 -19.14 28.59
C ALA A 225 -11.95 -19.94 29.00
N TRP A 226 -13.04 -19.82 28.25
CA TRP A 226 -14.28 -20.56 28.47
C TRP A 226 -14.12 -22.06 28.20
N SER A 227 -13.23 -22.45 27.29
CA SER A 227 -13.03 -23.87 26.94
C SER A 227 -12.43 -24.71 28.07
N PHE A 228 -11.99 -24.08 29.18
CA PHE A 228 -11.56 -24.78 30.40
C PHE A 228 -12.73 -25.13 31.34
N ARG A 229 -13.98 -24.89 30.94
CA ARG A 229 -15.17 -25.22 31.73
C ARG A 229 -15.73 -26.57 31.29
N ASP A 230 -15.85 -27.50 32.23
CA ASP A 230 -16.26 -28.89 31.95
C ASP A 230 -17.75 -29.17 32.18
N SER A 231 -18.56 -28.16 32.54
CA SER A 231 -19.99 -28.38 32.77
C SER A 231 -20.74 -28.57 31.45
N VAL A 232 -21.78 -29.41 31.45
CA VAL A 232 -22.62 -29.67 30.25
C VAL A 232 -23.19 -28.37 29.69
N GLN A 233 -23.65 -27.47 30.57
CA GLN A 233 -24.15 -26.16 30.16
C GLN A 233 -23.05 -25.31 29.52
N ALA A 234 -21.83 -25.31 30.09
CA ALA A 234 -20.72 -24.55 29.53
C ALA A 234 -20.27 -25.09 28.16
N MET A 235 -20.35 -26.40 27.94
CA MET A 235 -20.10 -27.00 26.63
C MET A 235 -21.14 -26.54 25.59
N ALA A 236 -22.43 -26.49 25.95
CA ALA A 236 -23.48 -25.99 25.06
C ALA A 236 -23.30 -24.49 24.75
N ASP A 237 -23.01 -23.68 25.77
CA ASP A 237 -22.71 -22.25 25.59
C ASP A 237 -21.45 -22.05 24.73
N GLY A 238 -20.46 -22.95 24.83
CA GLY A 238 -19.26 -22.96 24.01
C GLY A 238 -19.57 -23.01 22.51
N VAL A 239 -20.56 -23.80 22.08
CA VAL A 239 -20.98 -23.87 20.67
C VAL A 239 -21.48 -22.51 20.18
N LEU A 240 -22.29 -21.81 20.98
CA LEU A 240 -22.75 -20.46 20.65
C LEU A 240 -21.59 -19.46 20.62
N LEU A 241 -20.64 -19.56 21.56
CA LEU A 241 -19.46 -18.70 21.57
C LEU A 241 -18.61 -18.89 20.31
N HIS A 242 -18.44 -20.14 19.82
CA HIS A 242 -17.76 -20.40 18.55
C HIS A 242 -18.52 -19.80 17.36
N ALA A 243 -19.84 -19.99 17.28
CA ALA A 243 -20.66 -19.38 16.24
C ALA A 243 -20.54 -17.84 16.22
N VAL A 244 -20.55 -17.20 17.38
CA VAL A 244 -20.35 -15.74 17.48
C VAL A 244 -18.93 -15.34 17.11
N ALA A 245 -17.91 -16.11 17.50
CA ALA A 245 -16.51 -15.85 17.12
C ALA A 245 -16.33 -15.91 15.60
N ASP A 246 -16.97 -16.88 14.94
CA ASP A 246 -16.94 -17.02 13.48
C ASP A 246 -17.64 -15.85 12.76
N LEU A 247 -18.78 -15.39 13.28
CA LEU A 247 -19.45 -14.19 12.75
C LEU A 247 -18.59 -12.93 12.92
N LEU A 248 -17.93 -12.79 14.07
CA LEU A 248 -16.99 -11.70 14.33
C LEU A 248 -15.76 -11.78 13.41
N ALA A 249 -15.24 -12.97 13.15
CA ALA A 249 -14.15 -13.18 12.18
C ALA A 249 -14.57 -12.76 10.77
N ALA A 250 -15.79 -13.12 10.33
CA ALA A 250 -16.33 -12.66 9.06
C ALA A 250 -16.44 -11.12 9.00
N ALA A 251 -16.95 -10.49 10.06
CA ALA A 251 -17.08 -9.04 10.15
C ALA A 251 -15.70 -8.34 10.11
N VAL A 252 -14.70 -8.87 10.83
CA VAL A 252 -13.32 -8.37 10.78
C VAL A 252 -12.74 -8.52 9.37
N ALA A 253 -12.93 -9.65 8.70
CA ALA A 253 -12.42 -9.86 7.35
C ALA A 253 -13.02 -8.86 6.34
N LEU A 254 -14.34 -8.64 6.39
CA LEU A 254 -15.05 -7.70 5.52
C LEU A 254 -14.63 -6.24 5.78
N THR A 255 -14.54 -5.85 7.04
CA THR A 255 -14.09 -4.49 7.41
C THR A 255 -12.61 -4.27 7.09
N THR A 256 -11.76 -5.28 7.24
CA THR A 256 -10.36 -5.24 6.78
C THR A 256 -10.29 -5.04 5.27
N ALA A 257 -11.11 -5.76 4.50
CA ALA A 257 -11.19 -5.57 3.05
C ALA A 257 -11.64 -4.15 2.68
N ALA A 258 -12.57 -3.56 3.45
CA ALA A 258 -12.99 -2.17 3.26
C ALA A 258 -11.85 -1.16 3.55
N VAL A 259 -11.05 -1.38 4.60
CA VAL A 259 -9.84 -0.59 4.91
C VAL A 259 -8.83 -0.69 3.76
N VAL A 260 -8.53 -1.91 3.30
CA VAL A 260 -7.61 -2.17 2.18
C VAL A 260 -8.05 -1.43 0.92
N ARG A 261 -9.33 -1.56 0.55
CA ARG A 261 -9.90 -0.85 -0.61
C ARG A 261 -9.79 0.67 -0.43
N ARG A 262 -10.18 1.21 0.73
CA ARG A 262 -10.16 2.65 1.00
C ARG A 262 -8.76 3.24 0.86
N ILE A 263 -7.78 2.63 1.53
CA ILE A 263 -6.38 3.10 1.49
C ILE A 263 -5.81 2.95 0.07
N THR A 264 -6.09 1.85 -0.61
CA THR A 264 -5.67 1.67 -2.00
C THR A 264 -6.24 2.76 -2.90
N THR A 265 -7.51 3.14 -2.75
CA THR A 265 -8.11 4.23 -3.52
C THR A 265 -7.44 5.58 -3.24
N LEU A 266 -6.98 5.85 -2.02
CA LEU A 266 -6.24 7.08 -1.69
C LEU A 266 -4.87 7.14 -2.35
N LEU A 267 -4.20 5.99 -2.49
CA LEU A 267 -2.86 5.87 -3.07
C LEU A 267 -2.87 5.94 -4.61
N LEU A 268 -3.98 5.53 -5.22
CA LEU A 268 -4.09 5.52 -6.68
C LEU A 268 -4.27 6.94 -7.22
N PRO A 269 -3.64 7.27 -8.38
CA PRO A 269 -3.95 8.50 -9.09
C PRO A 269 -5.46 8.58 -9.35
N VAL A 270 -6.03 9.78 -9.19
CA VAL A 270 -7.45 10.02 -9.48
C VAL A 270 -7.70 9.60 -10.92
N ASP A 271 -8.58 8.62 -11.11
CA ASP A 271 -8.93 8.13 -12.44
C ASP A 271 -9.61 9.28 -13.21
N PRO A 272 -9.00 9.81 -14.29
CA PRO A 272 -9.55 10.94 -15.03
C PRO A 272 -10.88 10.60 -15.71
N SER A 273 -11.25 9.32 -15.84
CA SER A 273 -12.56 8.87 -16.32
C SER A 273 -13.65 8.90 -15.23
N ALA A 274 -13.27 8.79 -13.96
CA ALA A 274 -14.18 8.88 -12.82
C ALA A 274 -14.46 10.34 -12.40
N VAL A 275 -13.59 11.27 -12.80
CA VAL A 275 -13.86 12.71 -12.64
C VAL A 275 -14.85 13.10 -13.72
N ARG A 276 -16.11 13.33 -13.35
CA ARG A 276 -17.02 14.13 -14.19
C ARG A 276 -16.25 15.42 -14.51
N ARG A 277 -15.91 15.64 -15.79
CA ARG A 277 -15.32 16.90 -16.26
C ARG A 277 -16.31 18.01 -15.91
N MET A 278 -16.14 18.59 -14.73
CA MET A 278 -16.90 19.74 -14.30
C MET A 278 -16.44 20.89 -15.17
N ARG A 279 -17.25 21.25 -16.17
CA ARG A 279 -17.02 22.46 -16.95
C ARG A 279 -17.48 23.62 -16.08
N VAL A 280 -16.57 24.54 -15.77
CA VAL A 280 -16.95 25.81 -15.14
C VAL A 280 -17.86 26.54 -16.13
N VAL A 281 -19.16 26.60 -15.84
CA VAL A 281 -20.18 27.25 -16.68
C VAL A 281 -20.20 28.76 -16.41
N GLY A 282 -19.81 29.18 -15.22
CA GLY A 282 -19.65 30.58 -14.85
C GLY A 282 -19.09 30.71 -13.44
N VAL A 283 -18.37 31.80 -13.19
CA VAL A 283 -17.91 32.20 -11.86
C VAL A 283 -18.74 33.41 -11.48
N LYS A 284 -19.50 33.34 -10.38
CA LYS A 284 -20.22 34.49 -9.83
C LYS A 284 -19.26 35.29 -8.95
N ASP A 285 -19.39 36.61 -8.98
CA ASP A 285 -18.62 37.54 -8.13
C ASP A 285 -17.09 37.50 -8.36
N ALA A 286 -16.65 37.07 -9.54
CA ALA A 286 -15.25 37.21 -9.93
C ALA A 286 -14.94 38.68 -10.25
N PRO A 287 -13.83 39.24 -9.76
CA PRO A 287 -13.35 40.54 -10.22
C PRO A 287 -13.13 40.51 -11.73
N GLU A 288 -13.40 41.63 -12.39
CA GLU A 288 -13.29 41.74 -13.84
C GLU A 288 -11.85 41.37 -14.26
N PRO A 289 -11.66 40.34 -15.11
CA PRO A 289 -10.33 39.89 -15.45
C PRO A 289 -9.59 41.00 -16.21
N GLU A 290 -8.34 41.26 -15.83
CA GLU A 290 -7.50 42.21 -16.55
C GLU A 290 -7.42 41.80 -18.02
N LEU A 291 -8.05 42.59 -18.89
CA LEU A 291 -8.03 42.37 -20.33
C LEU A 291 -6.59 42.50 -20.80
N ARG A 292 -6.05 41.40 -21.33
CA ARG A 292 -4.69 41.39 -21.86
C ARG A 292 -4.61 42.41 -23.01
N PRO A 293 -3.76 43.45 -22.92
CA PRO A 293 -3.77 44.57 -23.87
C PRO A 293 -3.29 44.17 -25.27
N VAL A 294 -2.58 43.05 -25.39
CA VAL A 294 -2.05 42.55 -26.65
C VAL A 294 -2.43 41.08 -26.83
N ARG A 295 -3.12 40.80 -27.94
CA ARG A 295 -3.37 39.45 -28.44
C ARG A 295 -2.21 39.06 -29.35
N ALA A 296 -1.56 37.93 -29.08
CA ALA A 296 -0.55 37.38 -29.97
C ALA A 296 -1.19 36.97 -31.31
N ALA A 297 -0.57 37.35 -32.43
CA ALA A 297 -1.05 36.98 -33.76
C ALA A 297 -1.10 35.44 -33.88
N GLY A 298 -2.28 34.89 -34.24
CA GLY A 298 -2.48 33.46 -34.44
C GLY A 298 -3.29 32.71 -33.38
N SER A 299 -3.82 33.38 -32.34
CA SER A 299 -4.74 32.69 -31.41
C SER A 299 -6.07 32.34 -32.11
N PRO A 300 -6.56 31.09 -32.03
CA PRO A 300 -7.86 30.74 -32.58
C PRO A 300 -8.98 31.57 -31.93
N ARG A 301 -9.98 31.95 -32.74
CA ARG A 301 -11.16 32.70 -32.30
C ARG A 301 -12.05 31.85 -31.40
#